data_AF-A0A3L7WGF5-F1
#
_entry.id   AF-A0A3L7WGF5-F1
#
_cell.length_a   1.000
_cell.length_b   1.000
_cell.length_c   1.000
_cell.angle_alpha   90.00
_cell.angle_beta   90.00
_cell.angle_gamma   90.00
#
_symmetry.space_group_name_H-M   'P 1'
#
loop_
_entity.id
_entity.type
_entity.pdbx_description
1 polymer ?
#
loop_
_entity_poly.entity_id
_entity_poly.type
_entity_poly.pdbx_seq_one_letter_code
_entity_poly.pdbx_strand_id
1 'polypeptide(L)'
;MIHLADPGALETGRFAFAVMALGAVALIATSLVVARRLAGTLAPWAWGGVTFVLSQLVRAPFLALVTGAVTGGAQPDAMSPAWIVLVTAASLSAGIFEEGSRALILATAGRRIRGTGPGVAYGLGHGATEALLLVLTPAIAAIVLVGGILDGSLTVSLPAETAAALDQAATLFATQTVGISLIAILERVLAMALHVILALLVLRIVERGGGRSAIMRRLALPIAIHA
;
A
#
# COMPACT_ATOMS: atom_id res chain seq x y z
N MET A 1 -34.73 -6.27 -6.13
CA MET A 1 -34.77 -4.79 -6.11
C MET A 1 -33.49 -4.36 -5.40
N ILE A 2 -32.63 -3.56 -6.02
CA ILE A 2 -31.36 -3.16 -5.41
C ILE A 2 -31.70 -2.18 -4.27
N HIS A 3 -31.30 -2.50 -3.04
CA HIS A 3 -31.51 -1.64 -1.88
C HIS A 3 -30.32 -0.69 -1.77
N LEU A 4 -30.18 0.19 -2.76
CA LEU A 4 -29.06 1.13 -2.82
C LEU A 4 -28.99 1.94 -1.53
N ALA A 5 -27.76 2.09 -1.02
CA ALA A 5 -27.48 2.94 0.12
C ALA A 5 -28.04 4.36 -0.08
N ASP A 6 -28.36 5.03 1.03
CA ASP A 6 -28.89 6.39 1.03
C ASP A 6 -28.04 7.31 0.12
N PRO A 7 -28.65 8.00 -0.87
CA PRO A 7 -27.90 8.85 -1.80
C PRO A 7 -27.08 9.95 -1.09
N GLY A 8 -27.59 10.51 0.01
CA GLY A 8 -26.87 11.52 0.79
C GLY A 8 -25.64 10.95 1.49
N ALA A 9 -25.74 9.72 2.01
CA ALA A 9 -24.60 8.99 2.58
C ALA A 9 -23.55 8.65 1.50
N LEU A 10 -23.98 8.26 0.29
CA LEU A 10 -23.09 8.02 -0.84
C LEU A 10 -22.37 9.30 -1.30
N GLU A 11 -23.06 10.43 -1.38
CA GLU A 11 -22.43 11.73 -1.67
C GLU A 11 -21.38 12.12 -0.62
N THR A 12 -21.70 11.92 0.67
CA THR A 12 -20.78 12.15 1.78
C THR A 12 -19.54 11.25 1.67
N GLY A 13 -19.74 9.96 1.39
CA GLY A 13 -18.66 8.99 1.18
C GLY A 13 -17.78 9.37 -0.02
N ARG A 14 -18.39 9.75 -1.14
CA ARG A 14 -17.68 10.21 -2.34
C ARG A 14 -16.81 11.44 -2.06
N PHE A 15 -17.33 12.41 -1.32
CA PHE A 15 -16.56 13.57 -0.89
C PHE A 15 -15.38 13.17 0.01
N ALA A 16 -15.61 12.26 0.97
CA ALA A 16 -14.54 11.74 1.82
C ALA A 16 -13.43 11.02 1.02
N PHE A 17 -13.80 10.18 0.04
CA PHE A 17 -12.82 9.57 -0.87
C PHE A 17 -12.04 10.62 -1.68
N ALA A 18 -12.67 11.72 -2.10
CA ALA A 18 -11.98 12.82 -2.77
C ALA A 18 -10.94 13.49 -1.86
N VAL A 19 -11.26 13.69 -0.58
CA VAL A 19 -10.28 14.17 0.42
C VAL A 19 -9.11 13.19 0.54
N MET A 20 -9.40 11.88 0.63
CA MET A 20 -8.37 10.83 0.69
C MET A 20 -7.45 10.85 -0.54
N ALA A 21 -8.03 10.95 -1.74
CA ALA A 21 -7.31 10.99 -3.01
C ALA A 21 -6.41 12.23 -3.10
N LEU A 22 -6.94 13.42 -2.77
CA LEU A 22 -6.17 14.67 -2.79
C LEU A 22 -5.02 14.64 -1.78
N GLY A 23 -5.24 14.11 -0.58
CA GLY A 23 -4.19 13.92 0.42
C GLY A 23 -3.10 12.97 -0.05
N ALA A 24 -3.46 11.85 -0.69
CA ALA A 24 -2.50 10.90 -1.24
C ALA A 24 -1.69 11.52 -2.41
N VAL A 25 -2.34 12.27 -3.31
CA VAL A 25 -1.65 13.01 -4.39
C VAL A 25 -0.66 14.02 -3.80
N ALA A 26 -1.07 14.80 -2.81
CA ALA A 26 -0.21 15.79 -2.16
C ALA A 26 1.01 15.12 -1.49
N LEU A 27 0.80 13.98 -0.81
CA LEU A 27 1.86 13.20 -0.18
C LEU A 27 2.87 12.67 -1.21
N ILE A 28 2.38 12.07 -2.30
CA ILE A 28 3.22 11.53 -3.39
C ILE A 28 4.02 12.67 -4.05
N ALA A 29 3.36 13.78 -4.41
CA ALA A 29 4.01 14.92 -5.03
C ALA A 29 5.09 15.52 -4.11
N THR A 30 4.79 15.65 -2.82
CA THR A 30 5.76 16.13 -1.82
C THR A 30 6.96 15.20 -1.72
N SER A 31 6.73 13.87 -1.69
CA SER A 31 7.81 12.88 -1.66
C SER A 31 8.76 13.02 -2.86
N LEU A 32 8.22 13.28 -4.06
CA LEU A 32 8.96 13.45 -5.30
C LEU A 32 9.81 14.74 -5.26
N VAL A 33 9.22 15.85 -4.82
CA VAL A 33 9.93 17.14 -4.68
C VAL A 33 11.06 17.03 -3.66
N VAL A 34 10.80 16.43 -2.50
CA VAL A 34 11.82 16.22 -1.46
C VAL A 34 12.92 15.29 -1.96
N ALA A 35 12.57 14.18 -2.61
CA ALA A 35 13.54 13.27 -3.20
C ALA A 35 14.45 13.98 -4.21
N ARG A 36 13.88 14.80 -5.11
CA ARG A 36 14.66 15.55 -6.10
C ARG A 36 15.63 16.55 -5.46
N ARG A 37 15.23 17.17 -4.34
CA ARG A 37 16.07 18.11 -3.57
C ARG A 37 17.20 17.40 -2.82
N LEU A 38 16.92 16.26 -2.19
CA LEU A 38 17.89 15.54 -1.36
C LEU A 38 18.89 14.71 -2.17
N ALA A 39 18.47 14.15 -3.31
CA ALA A 39 19.30 13.24 -4.11
C ALA A 39 19.84 13.85 -5.41
N GLY A 40 19.39 15.05 -5.80
CA GLY A 40 19.77 15.69 -7.06
C GLY A 40 19.21 15.01 -8.32
N THR A 41 18.47 13.91 -8.18
CA THR A 41 17.82 13.16 -9.25
C THR A 41 16.64 12.36 -8.68
N LEU A 42 15.71 11.94 -9.52
CA LEU A 42 14.60 11.05 -9.15
C LEU A 42 14.94 9.57 -9.26
N ALA A 43 16.15 9.21 -9.73
CA ALA A 43 16.51 7.82 -9.92
C ALA A 43 16.39 6.96 -8.64
N PRO A 44 16.87 7.40 -7.45
CA PRO A 44 16.68 6.64 -6.21
C PRO A 44 15.21 6.47 -5.84
N TRP A 45 14.40 7.52 -6.01
CA TRP A 45 12.95 7.47 -5.77
C TRP A 45 12.28 6.44 -6.69
N ALA A 46 12.61 6.44 -7.99
CA ALA A 46 12.09 5.45 -8.93
C ALA A 46 12.52 4.02 -8.55
N TRP A 47 13.76 3.82 -8.11
CA TRP A 47 14.22 2.51 -7.62
C TRP A 47 13.47 2.06 -6.37
N GLY A 48 13.14 2.97 -5.46
CA GLY A 48 12.29 2.67 -4.31
C GLY A 48 10.91 2.17 -4.73
N GLY A 49 10.30 2.83 -5.72
CA GLY A 49 9.02 2.38 -6.25
C GLY A 49 9.09 1.01 -6.94
N VAL A 50 10.12 0.78 -7.76
CA VAL A 50 10.38 -0.53 -8.38
C VAL A 50 10.51 -1.62 -7.32
N THR A 51 11.22 -1.36 -6.22
CA THR A 51 11.35 -2.32 -5.11
C THR A 51 10.00 -2.74 -4.55
N PHE A 52 9.10 -1.79 -4.28
CA PHE A 52 7.75 -2.11 -3.79
C PHE A 52 6.97 -2.96 -4.80
N VAL A 53 7.00 -2.61 -6.09
CA VAL A 53 6.30 -3.41 -7.11
C VAL A 53 6.85 -4.83 -7.17
N LEU A 54 8.18 -5.00 -7.15
CA LEU A 54 8.82 -6.31 -7.19
C LEU A 54 8.49 -7.16 -5.95
N SER A 55 8.37 -6.56 -4.76
CA SER A 55 7.94 -7.32 -3.57
C SER A 55 6.51 -7.82 -3.72
N GLN A 56 5.59 -7.00 -4.24
CA GLN A 56 4.20 -7.39 -4.41
C GLN A 56 4.01 -8.47 -5.48
N LEU A 57 4.85 -8.51 -6.54
CA LEU A 57 4.78 -9.57 -7.56
C LEU A 57 4.94 -10.99 -6.99
N VAL A 58 5.70 -11.13 -5.89
CA VAL A 58 5.90 -12.42 -5.22
C VAL A 58 4.96 -12.56 -4.01
N ARG A 59 4.74 -11.47 -3.26
CA ARG A 59 3.91 -11.48 -2.05
C ARG A 59 2.43 -11.69 -2.35
N ALA A 60 1.88 -11.09 -3.41
CA ALA A 60 0.47 -11.22 -3.75
C ALA A 60 0.05 -12.68 -4.06
N PRO A 61 0.75 -13.44 -4.93
CA PRO A 61 0.39 -14.85 -5.13
C PRO A 61 0.63 -15.70 -3.88
N PHE A 62 1.66 -15.40 -3.07
CA PHE A 62 1.86 -16.04 -1.78
C PHE A 62 0.64 -15.85 -0.86
N LEU A 63 0.16 -14.60 -0.72
CA LEU A 63 -1.01 -14.30 0.09
C LEU A 63 -2.29 -14.97 -0.43
N ALA A 64 -2.48 -15.02 -1.74
CA ALA A 64 -3.61 -15.73 -2.33
C ALA A 64 -3.60 -17.24 -1.98
N LEU A 65 -2.43 -17.88 -2.02
CA LEU A 65 -2.27 -19.28 -1.62
C LEU A 65 -2.57 -19.49 -0.13
N VAL A 66 -2.07 -18.60 0.74
CA VAL A 66 -2.35 -18.67 2.18
C VAL A 66 -3.84 -18.49 2.46
N THR A 67 -4.49 -17.49 1.85
CA THR A 67 -5.93 -17.27 1.99
C THR A 67 -6.73 -18.48 1.51
N GLY A 68 -6.38 -19.05 0.34
CA GLY A 68 -7.00 -20.27 -0.18
C GLY A 68 -6.85 -21.46 0.77
N ALA A 69 -5.67 -21.64 1.37
CA ALA A 69 -5.42 -22.74 2.31
C ALA A 69 -6.17 -22.59 3.64
N VAL A 70 -6.34 -21.35 4.14
CA VAL A 70 -6.94 -21.10 5.47
C VAL A 70 -8.46 -20.99 5.41
N THR A 71 -9.01 -20.40 4.34
CA THR A 71 -10.43 -20.02 4.25
C THR A 71 -11.12 -20.51 2.98
N GLY A 72 -10.42 -21.23 2.10
CA GLY A 72 -10.94 -21.56 0.77
C GLY A 72 -11.10 -20.33 -0.14
N GLY A 73 -10.55 -19.17 0.23
CA GLY A 73 -10.71 -17.91 -0.49
C GLY A 73 -11.79 -16.98 0.07
N ALA A 74 -12.50 -17.37 1.13
CA ALA A 74 -13.53 -16.54 1.76
C ALA A 74 -12.92 -15.46 2.67
N GLN A 75 -13.59 -14.31 2.78
CA GLN A 75 -13.22 -13.29 3.74
C GLN A 75 -13.62 -13.75 5.16
N PRO A 76 -12.67 -13.87 6.12
CA PRO A 76 -13.00 -14.28 7.47
C PRO A 76 -13.65 -13.14 8.27
N ASP A 77 -14.49 -13.49 9.24
CA ASP A 77 -15.00 -12.54 10.23
C ASP A 77 -13.86 -11.92 11.03
N ALA A 78 -14.00 -10.63 11.34
CA ALA A 78 -13.02 -9.89 12.13
C ALA A 78 -12.76 -10.58 13.47
N MET A 79 -11.48 -10.65 13.87
CA MET A 79 -11.00 -11.29 15.11
C MET A 79 -11.20 -12.82 15.19
N SER A 80 -11.74 -13.48 14.17
CA SER A 80 -11.80 -14.95 14.14
C SER A 80 -10.39 -15.58 14.10
N PRO A 81 -10.21 -16.86 14.48
CA PRO A 81 -8.90 -17.52 14.38
C PRO A 81 -8.30 -17.46 12.96
N ALA A 82 -9.13 -17.62 11.93
CA ALA A 82 -8.71 -17.50 10.54
C ALA A 82 -8.26 -16.08 10.20
N TRP A 83 -8.97 -15.05 10.68
CA TRP A 83 -8.57 -13.65 10.53
C TRP A 83 -7.21 -13.37 11.19
N ILE A 84 -6.98 -13.87 12.42
CA ILE A 84 -5.72 -13.68 13.14
C ILE A 84 -4.56 -14.31 12.36
N VAL A 85 -4.75 -15.54 11.85
CA VAL A 85 -3.75 -16.23 11.02
C VAL A 85 -3.44 -15.42 9.76
N LEU A 86 -4.47 -14.93 9.05
CA LEU A 86 -4.30 -14.22 7.79
C LEU A 86 -3.64 -12.85 7.96
N VAL A 87 -4.03 -12.08 8.99
CA VAL A 87 -3.38 -10.81 9.30
C VAL A 87 -1.93 -11.02 9.72
N THR A 88 -1.66 -12.01 10.57
CA THR A 88 -0.29 -12.34 10.98
C THR A 88 0.57 -12.74 9.77
N ALA A 89 0.03 -13.56 8.88
CA ALA A 89 0.70 -13.96 7.64
C ALA A 89 0.93 -12.75 6.71
N ALA A 90 -0.03 -11.84 6.60
CA ALA A 90 0.08 -10.61 5.81
C ALA A 90 1.16 -9.67 6.34
N SER A 91 1.21 -9.46 7.66
CA SER A 91 2.21 -8.61 8.31
C SER A 91 3.63 -9.20 8.21
N LEU A 92 3.81 -10.47 8.57
CA LEU A 92 5.12 -11.13 8.49
C LEU A 92 5.64 -11.21 7.06
N SER A 93 4.76 -11.54 6.10
CA SER A 93 5.14 -11.59 4.69
C SER A 93 5.48 -10.20 4.13
N ALA A 94 4.84 -9.13 4.61
CA ALA A 94 5.22 -7.76 4.26
C ALA A 94 6.69 -7.51 4.61
N GLY A 95 7.09 -7.76 5.87
CA GLY A 95 8.47 -7.59 6.30
C GLY A 95 9.45 -8.44 5.47
N ILE A 96 9.16 -9.72 5.26
CA ILE A 96 10.06 -10.62 4.51
C ILE A 96 10.24 -10.17 3.05
N PHE A 97 9.15 -9.96 2.32
CA PHE A 97 9.22 -9.67 0.89
C PHE A 97 9.68 -8.24 0.61
N GLU A 98 9.25 -7.26 1.40
CA GLU A 98 9.64 -5.87 1.21
C GLU A 98 11.09 -5.60 1.64
N GLU A 99 11.56 -6.14 2.77
CA GLU A 99 12.97 -6.00 3.15
C GLU A 99 13.89 -6.86 2.28
N GLY A 100 13.42 -8.04 1.84
CA GLY A 100 14.18 -8.92 0.94
C GLY A 100 14.42 -8.27 -0.43
N SER A 101 13.37 -7.75 -1.06
CA SER A 101 13.48 -7.00 -2.31
C SER A 101 14.34 -5.73 -2.16
N ARG A 102 14.19 -5.01 -1.05
CA ARG A 102 15.01 -3.84 -0.73
C ARG A 102 16.48 -4.17 -0.59
N ALA A 103 16.82 -5.24 0.11
CA ALA A 103 18.20 -5.71 0.20
C ALA A 103 18.77 -6.10 -1.17
N LEU A 104 17.97 -6.77 -2.01
CA LEU A 104 18.36 -7.13 -3.37
C LEU A 104 18.66 -5.90 -4.23
N ILE A 105 17.75 -4.92 -4.26
CA ILE A 105 17.91 -3.69 -5.05
C ILE A 105 19.05 -2.83 -4.52
N LEU A 106 19.15 -2.64 -3.20
CA LEU A 106 20.25 -1.87 -2.61
C LEU A 106 21.61 -2.56 -2.75
N ALA A 107 21.67 -3.89 -2.84
CA ALA A 107 22.92 -4.61 -3.13
C ALA A 107 23.33 -4.52 -4.61
N THR A 108 22.37 -4.47 -5.54
CA THR A 108 22.63 -4.53 -7.00
C THR A 108 22.67 -3.16 -7.66
N ALA A 109 21.67 -2.30 -7.40
CA ALA A 109 21.58 -0.92 -7.87
C ALA A 109 22.27 0.09 -6.92
N GLY A 110 22.77 -0.38 -5.77
CA GLY A 110 23.30 0.41 -4.66
C GLY A 110 24.32 1.48 -5.01
N ARG A 111 25.14 1.30 -6.06
CA ARG A 111 26.12 2.33 -6.48
C ARG A 111 25.47 3.68 -6.82
N ARG A 112 24.21 3.70 -7.24
CA ARG A 112 23.45 4.92 -7.57
C ARG A 112 22.65 5.49 -6.39
N ILE A 113 22.60 4.76 -5.27
CA ILE A 113 21.74 5.07 -4.10
C ILE A 113 22.59 5.22 -2.82
N ARG A 114 23.92 5.29 -2.93
CA ARG A 114 24.81 5.46 -1.77
C ARG A 114 24.63 6.84 -1.13
N GLY A 115 24.68 6.87 0.20
CA GLY A 115 24.56 8.09 0.99
C GLY A 115 23.13 8.40 1.47
N THR A 116 23.04 9.25 2.49
CA THR A 116 21.79 9.52 3.19
C THR A 116 20.73 10.16 2.31
N GLY A 117 21.08 11.16 1.48
CA GLY A 117 20.11 11.84 0.60
C GLY A 117 19.46 10.89 -0.42
N PRO A 118 20.23 10.17 -1.24
CA PRO A 118 19.71 9.12 -2.12
C PRO A 118 18.96 8.01 -1.38
N GLY A 119 19.42 7.58 -0.20
CA GLY A 119 18.72 6.60 0.64
C GLY A 119 17.35 7.07 1.12
N VAL A 120 17.23 8.35 1.53
CA VAL A 120 15.92 8.96 1.88
C VAL A 120 15.03 9.04 0.66
N ALA A 121 15.55 9.51 -0.49
CA ALA A 121 14.80 9.57 -1.74
C ALA A 121 14.26 8.19 -2.17
N TYR A 122 15.06 7.13 -1.97
CA TYR A 122 14.64 5.75 -2.20
C TYR A 122 13.49 5.33 -1.28
N GLY A 123 13.59 5.54 0.03
CA GLY A 123 12.51 5.20 0.96
C GLY A 123 11.21 5.97 0.69
N LEU A 124 11.33 7.24 0.30
CA LEU A 124 10.20 8.07 -0.14
C LEU A 124 9.51 7.48 -1.38
N GLY A 125 10.28 7.00 -2.36
CA GLY A 125 9.73 6.38 -3.57
C GLY A 125 9.02 5.06 -3.31
N HIS A 126 9.54 4.26 -2.39
CA HIS A 126 8.89 3.03 -1.91
C HIS A 126 7.52 3.35 -1.29
N GLY A 127 7.51 4.22 -0.28
CA GLY A 127 6.27 4.62 0.40
C GLY A 127 5.28 5.37 -0.51
N ALA A 128 5.76 6.16 -1.48
CA ALA A 128 4.90 6.85 -2.43
C ALA A 128 4.20 5.88 -3.39
N THR A 129 4.90 4.82 -3.82
CA THR A 129 4.31 3.79 -4.69
C THR A 129 3.30 2.96 -3.91
N GLU A 130 3.57 2.66 -2.64
CA GLU A 130 2.59 2.03 -1.76
C GLU A 130 1.35 2.93 -1.56
N ALA A 131 1.52 4.22 -1.29
CA ALA A 131 0.40 5.17 -1.18
C ALA A 131 -0.40 5.29 -2.49
N LEU A 132 0.28 5.26 -3.64
CA LEU A 132 -0.37 5.24 -4.96
C LEU A 132 -1.26 4.01 -5.13
N LEU A 133 -0.72 2.82 -4.86
CA LEU A 133 -1.41 1.56 -5.13
C LEU A 133 -2.46 1.21 -4.07
N LEU A 134 -2.19 1.50 -2.79
CA LEU A 134 -3.06 1.08 -1.68
C LEU A 134 -4.06 2.15 -1.23
N VAL A 135 -3.85 3.44 -1.57
CA VAL A 135 -4.75 4.52 -1.13
C VAL A 135 -5.30 5.31 -2.30
N LEU A 136 -4.45 5.86 -3.17
CA LEU A 136 -4.93 6.73 -4.26
C LEU A 136 -5.76 5.95 -5.28
N THR A 137 -5.28 4.78 -5.72
CA THR A 137 -5.98 3.97 -6.73
C THR A 137 -7.35 3.50 -6.24
N PRO A 138 -7.49 2.92 -5.02
CA PRO A 138 -8.81 2.56 -4.47
C PRO A 138 -9.71 3.78 -4.24
N ALA A 139 -9.17 4.92 -3.80
CA ALA A 139 -9.96 6.15 -3.62
C ALA A 139 -10.58 6.62 -4.94
N ILE A 140 -9.78 6.66 -6.02
CA ILE A 140 -10.26 7.04 -7.35
C ILE A 140 -11.32 6.05 -7.84
N ALA A 141 -11.08 4.75 -7.68
CA ALA A 141 -12.05 3.72 -8.04
C ALA A 141 -13.39 3.92 -7.31
N ALA A 142 -13.35 4.17 -5.99
CA ALA A 142 -14.54 4.44 -5.21
C ALA A 142 -15.27 5.72 -5.67
N ILE A 143 -14.54 6.81 -5.98
CA ILE A 143 -15.15 8.05 -6.49
C ILE A 143 -15.90 7.81 -7.81
N VAL A 144 -15.31 7.04 -8.72
CA VAL A 144 -15.91 6.69 -10.02
C VAL A 144 -17.13 5.79 -9.83
N LEU A 145 -17.00 4.74 -9.02
CA LEU A 145 -18.09 3.80 -8.74
C LEU A 145 -19.27 4.49 -8.06
N VAL A 146 -19.04 5.31 -7.03
CA VAL A 146 -20.12 6.05 -6.36
C VAL A 146 -20.76 7.06 -7.31
N GLY A 147 -19.97 7.73 -8.15
CA GLY A 147 -20.50 8.62 -9.19
C GLY A 147 -21.47 7.89 -10.13
N GLY A 148 -21.06 6.72 -10.63
CA GLY A 148 -21.88 5.91 -11.52
C GLY A 148 -23.12 5.27 -10.86
N ILE A 149 -23.08 5.04 -9.55
CA ILE A 149 -24.26 4.62 -8.77
C ILE A 149 -25.25 5.79 -8.67
N LEU A 150 -24.77 6.98 -8.30
CA LEU A 150 -25.60 8.17 -8.08
C LEU A 150 -26.27 8.67 -9.37
N ASP A 151 -25.58 8.60 -10.50
CA ASP A 151 -26.12 9.01 -11.81
C ASP A 151 -26.87 7.89 -12.55
N GLY A 152 -26.91 6.69 -11.98
CA GLY A 152 -27.60 5.51 -12.53
C GLY A 152 -26.90 4.83 -13.71
N SER A 153 -25.72 5.30 -14.14
CA SER A 153 -24.98 4.69 -15.26
C SER A 153 -24.49 3.26 -14.96
N LEU A 154 -24.33 2.90 -13.69
CA LEU A 154 -23.90 1.57 -13.25
C LEU A 154 -25.03 0.65 -12.79
N THR A 155 -26.28 1.10 -12.73
CA THR A 155 -27.40 0.32 -12.19
C THR A 155 -28.28 -0.34 -13.27
N VAL A 156 -27.98 -0.07 -14.55
CA VAL A 156 -28.76 -0.60 -15.68
C VAL A 156 -28.24 -1.98 -16.11
N SER A 157 -29.11 -2.99 -16.07
CA SER A 157 -28.90 -4.31 -16.70
C SER A 157 -27.69 -5.12 -16.20
N LEU A 158 -27.33 -5.01 -14.92
CA LEU A 158 -26.29 -5.87 -14.34
C LEU A 158 -26.79 -7.31 -14.09
N PRO A 159 -25.94 -8.33 -14.32
CA PRO A 159 -26.19 -9.68 -13.80
C PRO A 159 -26.42 -9.65 -12.29
N ALA A 160 -27.27 -10.55 -11.78
CA ALA A 160 -27.67 -10.56 -10.37
C ALA A 160 -26.48 -10.60 -9.38
N GLU A 161 -25.44 -11.37 -9.71
CA GLU A 161 -24.22 -11.47 -8.91
C GLU A 161 -23.44 -10.15 -8.86
N THR A 162 -23.31 -9.46 -10.01
CA THR A 162 -22.68 -8.15 -10.10
C THR A 162 -23.48 -7.08 -9.37
N ALA A 163 -24.81 -7.15 -9.44
CA ALA A 163 -25.69 -6.23 -8.71
C ALA A 163 -25.53 -6.39 -7.18
N ALA A 164 -25.41 -7.62 -6.68
CA ALA A 164 -25.18 -7.89 -5.25
C ALA A 164 -23.82 -7.37 -4.78
N ALA A 165 -22.76 -7.56 -5.58
CA ALA A 165 -21.43 -7.03 -5.27
C ALA A 165 -21.43 -5.49 -5.27
N LEU A 166 -22.14 -4.85 -6.20
CA LEU A 166 -22.27 -3.40 -6.26
C LEU A 166 -23.04 -2.85 -5.05
N ASP A 167 -24.09 -3.54 -4.61
CA ASP A 167 -24.89 -3.18 -3.43
C ASP A 167 -24.05 -3.24 -2.14
N GLN A 168 -23.26 -4.31 -1.98
CA GLN A 168 -22.31 -4.44 -0.88
C GLN A 168 -21.25 -3.34 -0.91
N ALA A 169 -20.69 -3.03 -2.08
CA ALA A 169 -19.73 -1.94 -2.25
C ALA A 169 -20.36 -0.58 -1.92
N ALA A 170 -21.59 -0.31 -2.39
CA ALA A 170 -22.33 0.92 -2.10
C ALA A 170 -22.54 1.11 -0.59
N THR A 171 -22.92 0.04 0.11
CA THR A 171 -23.07 0.05 1.57
C THR A 171 -21.74 0.39 2.26
N LEU A 172 -20.63 -0.20 1.83
CA LEU A 172 -19.31 0.11 2.37
C LEU A 172 -18.90 1.56 2.08
N PHE A 173 -19.10 2.04 0.85
CA PHE A 173 -18.76 3.42 0.45
C PHE A 173 -19.54 4.46 1.25
N ALA A 174 -20.81 4.19 1.58
CA ALA A 174 -21.64 5.06 2.41
C ALA A 174 -21.15 5.20 3.85
N THR A 175 -20.30 4.28 4.34
CA THR A 175 -19.67 4.39 5.67
C THR A 175 -18.39 5.24 5.67
N GLN A 176 -17.87 5.62 4.50
CA GLN A 176 -16.65 6.41 4.42
C GLN A 176 -16.88 7.83 4.94
N THR A 177 -16.01 8.27 5.84
CA THR A 177 -16.05 9.64 6.39
C THR A 177 -14.75 10.38 6.14
N VAL A 178 -14.79 11.70 6.27
CA VAL A 178 -13.58 12.54 6.23
C VAL A 178 -12.59 12.11 7.32
N GLY A 179 -13.08 11.74 8.51
CA GLY A 179 -12.23 11.23 9.60
C GLY A 179 -11.45 9.98 9.21
N ILE A 180 -12.14 8.96 8.64
CA ILE A 180 -11.49 7.74 8.14
C ILE A 180 -10.45 8.07 7.05
N SER A 181 -10.80 9.00 6.17
CA SER A 181 -9.91 9.44 5.08
C SER A 181 -8.64 10.14 5.59
N LEU A 182 -8.75 10.97 6.62
CA LEU A 182 -7.61 11.62 7.26
C LEU A 182 -6.73 10.63 8.03
N ILE A 183 -7.33 9.63 8.68
CA ILE A 183 -6.58 8.54 9.33
C ILE A 183 -5.79 7.75 8.28
N ALA A 184 -6.41 7.38 7.16
CA ALA A 184 -5.71 6.69 6.07
C ALA A 184 -4.51 7.49 5.55
N ILE A 185 -4.65 8.82 5.40
CA ILE A 185 -3.53 9.69 5.01
C ILE A 185 -2.44 9.70 6.09
N LEU A 186 -2.80 9.85 7.37
CA LEU A 186 -1.86 9.84 8.49
C LEU A 186 -1.06 8.53 8.54
N GLU A 187 -1.73 7.39 8.40
CA GLU A 187 -1.09 6.09 8.33
C GLU A 187 -0.08 6.01 7.17
N ARG A 188 -0.39 6.60 6.01
CA ARG A 188 0.55 6.66 4.88
C ARG A 188 1.76 7.56 5.16
N VAL A 189 1.59 8.67 5.87
CA VAL A 189 2.72 9.52 6.30
C VAL A 189 3.65 8.73 7.22
N LEU A 190 3.08 8.01 8.20
CA LEU A 190 3.84 7.19 9.14
C LEU A 190 4.53 6.01 8.45
N ALA A 191 3.82 5.30 7.56
CA ALA A 191 4.39 4.22 6.76
C ALA A 191 5.54 4.71 5.86
N MET A 192 5.40 5.87 5.23
CA MET A 192 6.45 6.45 4.41
C MET A 192 7.69 6.83 5.23
N ALA A 193 7.50 7.37 6.43
CA ALA A 193 8.60 7.63 7.36
C ALA A 193 9.30 6.32 7.77
N LEU A 194 8.53 5.27 8.05
CA LEU A 194 9.05 3.94 8.35
C LEU A 194 9.89 3.38 7.19
N HIS A 195 9.39 3.47 5.96
CA HIS A 195 10.13 3.03 4.76
C HIS A 195 11.43 3.78 4.55
N VAL A 196 11.47 5.08 4.87
CA VAL A 196 12.72 5.86 4.88
C VAL A 196 13.70 5.32 5.93
N ILE A 197 13.24 5.07 7.15
CA ILE A 197 14.09 4.54 8.23
C ILE A 197 14.65 3.16 7.84
N LEU A 198 13.78 2.25 7.40
CA LEU A 198 14.16 0.89 7.02
C LEU A 198 15.06 0.88 5.77
N ALA A 199 14.82 1.75 4.79
CA ALA A 199 15.72 1.96 3.65
C ALA A 199 17.15 2.32 4.09
N LEU A 200 17.30 3.26 5.02
CA LEU A 200 18.61 3.64 5.55
C LEU A 200 19.26 2.53 6.37
N LEU A 201 18.48 1.76 7.14
CA LEU A 201 18.99 0.61 7.89
C LEU A 201 19.51 -0.48 6.94
N VAL A 202 18.72 -0.87 5.94
CA VAL A 202 19.12 -1.89 4.97
C VAL A 202 20.29 -1.41 4.12
N LEU A 203 20.32 -0.13 3.71
CA LEU A 203 21.46 0.45 3.00
C LEU A 203 22.76 0.29 3.82
N ARG A 204 22.74 0.64 5.11
CA ARG A 204 23.90 0.46 6.00
C ARG A 204 24.30 -1.01 6.16
N ILE A 205 23.33 -1.93 6.21
CA ILE A 205 23.60 -3.37 6.29
C ILE A 205 24.35 -3.84 5.04
N VAL A 206 23.89 -3.41 3.87
CA VAL A 206 24.49 -3.74 2.57
C VAL A 206 25.87 -3.10 2.42
N GLU A 207 26.03 -1.83 2.80
CA GLU A 207 27.31 -1.09 2.73
C GLU A 207 28.37 -1.67 3.67
N ARG A 208 27.98 -2.14 4.86
CA ARG A 208 28.88 -2.86 5.77
C ARG A 208 29.39 -4.17 5.17
N GLY A 209 28.70 -4.73 4.17
CA GLY A 209 29.08 -5.96 3.50
C GLY A 209 29.16 -7.18 4.42
N GLY A 210 29.91 -8.18 3.96
CA GLY A 210 30.03 -9.51 4.56
C GLY A 210 29.43 -10.60 3.66
N GLY A 211 29.58 -11.86 4.07
CA GLY A 211 28.96 -12.98 3.36
C GLY A 211 27.43 -12.93 3.41
N ARG A 212 26.75 -13.64 2.51
CA ARG A 212 25.28 -13.69 2.41
C ARG A 212 24.60 -13.96 3.77
N SER A 213 25.15 -14.89 4.55
CA SER A 213 24.66 -15.23 5.88
C SER A 213 24.71 -14.05 6.87
N ALA A 214 25.74 -13.19 6.80
CA ALA A 214 25.84 -12.02 7.67
C ALA A 214 24.80 -10.96 7.32
N ILE A 215 24.52 -10.77 6.02
CA ILE A 215 23.46 -9.86 5.55
C ILE A 215 22.10 -10.38 6.01
N MET A 216 21.80 -11.67 5.77
CA MET A 216 20.53 -12.28 6.19
C MET A 216 20.28 -12.15 7.69
N ARG A 217 21.28 -12.40 8.54
CA ARG A 217 21.14 -12.21 10.00
C ARG A 217 20.80 -10.76 10.37
N ARG A 218 21.39 -9.78 9.68
CA ARG A 218 21.16 -8.36 9.95
C ARG A 218 19.80 -7.87 9.43
N LEU A 219 19.23 -8.53 8.42
CA LEU A 219 17.88 -8.21 7.91
C LEU A 219 16.75 -8.63 8.87
N ALA A 220 17.02 -9.51 9.84
CA ALA A 220 16.01 -9.94 10.82
C ALA A 220 15.39 -8.74 11.57
N LEU A 221 16.19 -7.73 11.91
CA LEU A 221 15.70 -6.55 12.61
C LEU A 221 14.79 -5.67 11.73
N PRO A 222 15.20 -5.23 10.51
CA PRO A 222 14.29 -4.55 9.59
C PRO A 222 13.00 -5.33 9.31
N ILE A 223 13.08 -6.66 9.12
CA ILE A 223 11.91 -7.52 8.88
C ILE A 223 10.96 -7.47 10.07
N ALA A 224 11.48 -7.59 11.29
CA ALA A 224 10.67 -7.58 12.51
C ALA A 224 10.08 -6.21 12.86
N ILE A 225 10.73 -5.12 12.45
CA ILE A 225 10.20 -3.75 12.62
C ILE A 225 9.10 -3.46 11.60
N HIS A 226 9.20 -4.04 10.39
CA HIS A 226 8.20 -3.85 9.34
C HIS A 226 6.93 -4.64 9.63
N ALA A 227 7.07 -5.91 10.03
CA ALA A 227 5.95 -6.80 10.33
C ALA A 227 5.17 -6.37 11.58
#